data_AF-A0A5M7B7X6-F1
#
_entry.id   AF-A0A5M7B7X6-F1
#
_cell.length_a   1.000
_cell.length_b   1.000
_cell.length_c   1.000
_cell.angle_alpha   90.00
_cell.angle_beta   90.00
_cell.angle_gamma   90.00
#
_symmetry.space_group_name_H-M   'P 1'
#
loop_
_entity.id
_entity.type
_entity.pdbx_description
1 polymer ?
#
loop_
_entity_poly.entity_id
_entity_poly.type
_entity_poly.pdbx_seq_one_letter_code
_entity_poly.pdbx_strand_id
1 'polypeptide(L)'
;MFLNELYGSVRQRLDDMARIVSTGDDRAVIALARSEVPHLIEAVRTLMAGHEPNELGECPACSRVLQRWRKPWRRPTSPCKVYLSARRSLFDEDHEPRHALR
;
A
#
# COMPACT_ATOMS: atom_id res chain seq x y z
N MET A 1 11.44 19.59 5.14
CA MET A 1 10.37 18.76 5.73
C MET A 1 11.02 17.52 6.32
N PHE A 2 10.86 17.31 7.62
CA PHE A 2 11.46 16.18 8.32
C PHE A 2 10.59 14.92 8.16
N LEU A 3 11.19 13.73 8.34
CA LEU A 3 10.46 12.45 8.21
C LEU A 3 9.22 12.40 9.11
N ASN A 4 9.29 12.95 10.33
CA ASN A 4 8.18 12.96 11.26
C ASN A 4 7.00 13.82 10.75
N GLU A 5 7.29 14.94 10.07
CA GLU A 5 6.26 15.81 9.48
C GLU A 5 5.60 15.13 8.28
N LEU A 6 6.38 14.44 7.44
CA LEU A 6 5.87 13.63 6.32
C LEU A 6 5.00 12.49 6.82
N TYR A 7 5.48 11.77 7.82
CA TYR A 7 4.75 10.67 8.44
C TYR A 7 3.42 11.14 9.04
N GLY A 8 3.44 12.23 9.82
CA GLY A 8 2.24 12.79 10.43
C GLY A 8 1.22 13.26 9.40
N SER A 9 1.65 14.03 8.40
CA SER A 9 0.74 14.55 7.36
C SER A 9 0.12 13.45 6.50
N VAL A 10 0.90 12.45 6.08
CA VAL A 10 0.37 11.31 5.31
C VAL A 10 -0.64 10.51 6.13
N ARG A 11 -0.32 10.21 7.40
CA ARG A 11 -1.24 9.47 8.27
C ARG A 11 -2.52 10.22 8.55
N GLN A 12 -2.42 11.49 8.92
CA GLN A 12 -3.58 12.34 9.18
C GLN A 12 -4.51 12.35 7.96
N ARG A 13 -3.94 12.47 6.76
CA ARG A 13 -4.71 12.46 5.52
C ARG A 13 -5.45 11.13 5.30
N LEU A 14 -4.81 9.99 5.56
CA LEU A 14 -5.45 8.68 5.47
C LEU A 14 -6.54 8.50 6.52
N ASP A 15 -6.29 8.93 7.75
CA ASP A 15 -7.24 8.85 8.87
C ASP A 15 -8.49 9.72 8.60
N ASP A 16 -8.32 10.90 7.99
CA ASP A 16 -9.43 11.77 7.58
C ASP A 16 -10.29 11.13 6.49
N MET A 17 -9.69 10.48 5.50
CA MET A 17 -10.44 9.73 4.48
C MET A 17 -11.22 8.59 5.13
N ALA A 18 -10.58 7.81 6.01
CA ALA A 18 -11.22 6.69 6.72
C ALA A 18 -12.40 7.15 7.59
N ARG A 19 -12.28 8.32 8.24
CA ARG A 19 -13.37 8.93 9.01
C ARG A 19 -14.56 9.31 8.13
N ILE A 20 -14.32 9.88 6.95
CA ILE A 20 -15.38 10.23 5.99
C ILE A 20 -16.08 8.96 5.49
N VAL A 21 -15.33 7.92 5.15
CA VAL A 21 -15.90 6.63 4.71
C VAL A 21 -16.75 5.97 5.79
N SER A 22 -16.37 6.08 7.07
CA SER A 22 -17.04 5.39 8.18
C SER A 22 -18.23 6.15 8.77
N THR A 23 -18.21 7.49 8.74
CA THR A 23 -19.21 8.34 9.43
C THR A 23 -19.92 9.35 8.54
N GLY A 24 -19.45 9.54 7.31
CA GLY A 24 -20.01 10.49 6.36
C GLY A 24 -21.32 9.98 5.74
N ASP A 25 -22.13 10.91 5.25
CA ASP A 25 -23.27 10.56 4.41
C ASP A 25 -22.81 10.09 3.01
N ASP A 26 -23.72 9.45 2.26
CA ASP A 26 -23.42 8.92 0.93
C ASP A 26 -22.87 9.98 -0.02
N ARG A 27 -23.33 11.23 0.10
CA ARG A 27 -22.85 12.33 -0.75
C ARG A 27 -21.39 12.66 -0.45
N ALA A 28 -21.02 12.72 0.82
CA ALA A 28 -19.65 12.94 1.25
C ALA A 28 -18.74 11.78 0.83
N VAL A 29 -19.21 10.53 0.98
CA VAL A 29 -18.45 9.34 0.56
C VAL A 29 -18.25 9.31 -0.95
N ILE A 30 -19.27 9.60 -1.76
CA ILE A 30 -19.14 9.63 -3.23
C ILE A 30 -18.20 10.76 -3.68
N ALA A 31 -18.29 11.94 -3.06
CA ALA A 31 -17.39 13.04 -3.35
C ALA A 31 -15.93 12.66 -3.04
N LEU A 32 -15.69 12.07 -1.87
CA LEU A 32 -14.37 11.54 -1.47
C LEU A 32 -13.88 10.49 -2.46
N ALA A 33 -14.73 9.53 -2.84
CA ALA A 33 -14.35 8.46 -3.76
C ALA A 33 -13.89 9.03 -5.10
N ARG A 34 -14.57 10.05 -5.63
CA ARG A 34 -14.23 10.67 -6.91
C ARG A 34 -12.97 11.53 -6.84
N SER A 35 -12.75 12.25 -5.74
CA SER A 35 -11.58 13.12 -5.60
C SER A 35 -10.34 12.36 -5.13
N GLU A 36 -10.46 11.45 -4.16
CA GLU A 36 -9.31 10.89 -3.43
C GLU A 36 -8.85 9.52 -3.91
N VAL A 37 -9.76 8.65 -4.36
CA VAL A 37 -9.37 7.29 -4.79
C VAL A 37 -8.35 7.33 -5.94
N PRO A 38 -8.48 8.21 -6.97
CA PRO A 38 -7.44 8.32 -8.00
C PRO A 38 -6.06 8.67 -7.43
N HIS A 39 -6.01 9.56 -6.43
CA HIS A 39 -4.76 9.94 -5.77
C HIS A 39 -4.19 8.81 -4.91
N LEU A 40 -5.04 8.03 -4.23
CA LEU A 40 -4.60 6.83 -3.51
C LEU A 40 -4.02 5.77 -4.45
N ILE A 41 -4.68 5.51 -5.58
CA ILE A 41 -4.18 4.59 -6.61
C ILE A 41 -2.79 5.04 -7.10
N GLU A 42 -2.62 6.34 -7.36
CA GLU A 42 -1.36 6.87 -7.84
C GLU A 42 -0.25 6.84 -6.77
N ALA A 43 -0.59 7.13 -5.52
CA ALA A 43 0.35 7.00 -4.40
C ALA A 43 0.83 5.56 -4.23
N VAL A 44 -0.08 4.58 -4.31
CA VAL A 44 0.26 3.15 -4.24
C VAL A 44 1.16 2.74 -5.42
N ARG A 45 0.83 3.17 -6.66
CA ARG A 45 1.67 2.92 -7.84
C ARG A 45 3.07 3.51 -7.68
N THR A 46 3.17 4.74 -7.21
CA THR A 46 4.45 5.44 -6.97
C THR A 46 5.31 4.68 -5.95
N LEU A 47 4.71 4.21 -4.86
CA LEU A 47 5.43 3.40 -3.85
C LEU A 47 5.88 2.05 -4.41
N MET A 48 5.04 1.42 -5.24
CA MET A 48 5.34 0.12 -5.84
C MET A 48 6.36 0.19 -6.99
N ALA A 49 6.46 1.32 -7.70
CA ALA A 49 7.40 1.51 -8.81
C ALA A 49 8.86 1.29 -8.38
N GLY A 50 9.23 1.74 -7.17
CA GLY A 50 10.56 1.50 -6.60
C GLY A 50 10.87 0.02 -6.30
N HIS A 51 9.86 -0.85 -6.43
CA HIS A 51 9.93 -2.27 -6.13
C HIS A 51 9.63 -3.18 -7.32
N GLU A 52 9.51 -2.62 -8.53
CA GLU A 52 9.26 -3.40 -9.74
C GLU A 52 10.25 -4.58 -9.90
N PRO A 53 9.75 -5.76 -10.31
CA PRO A 53 10.61 -6.89 -10.57
C PRO A 53 11.56 -6.59 -11.74
N ASN A 54 12.82 -6.99 -11.61
CA ASN A 54 13.76 -7.00 -12.72
C ASN A 54 13.46 -8.17 -13.68
N GLU A 55 14.29 -8.33 -14.72
CA GLU A 55 14.20 -9.43 -15.71
C GLU A 55 14.22 -10.83 -15.07
N LEU A 56 14.75 -10.97 -13.85
CA LEU A 56 14.81 -12.24 -13.10
C LEU A 56 13.60 -12.45 -12.18
N GLY A 57 12.63 -11.53 -12.16
CA GLY A 57 11.48 -11.57 -11.28
C GLY A 57 11.78 -11.13 -9.84
N GLU A 58 12.96 -10.56 -9.57
CA GLU A 58 13.40 -10.15 -8.24
C GLU A 58 13.20 -8.65 -8.03
N CYS A 59 12.82 -8.24 -6.82
CA CYS A 59 12.79 -6.84 -6.44
C CYS A 59 14.22 -6.34 -6.11
N PRO A 60 14.82 -5.44 -6.91
CA PRO A 60 16.20 -5.01 -6.72
C PRO A 60 16.42 -4.23 -5.42
N ALA A 61 15.41 -3.48 -4.96
CA ALA A 61 15.46 -2.73 -3.70
C ALA A 61 15.56 -3.68 -2.49
N CYS A 62 14.80 -4.77 -2.49
CA CYS A 62 14.84 -5.78 -1.43
C CYS A 62 16.07 -6.69 -1.54
N SER A 63 16.48 -7.06 -2.76
CA SER A 63 17.62 -7.94 -2.98
C SER A 63 18.94 -7.27 -2.61
N ARG A 64 19.16 -5.98 -2.91
CA ARG A 64 20.36 -5.22 -2.49
C ARG A 64 20.55 -5.21 -0.97
N VAL A 65 19.46 -5.04 -0.22
CA VAL A 65 19.50 -5.12 1.24
C VAL A 65 19.89 -6.53 1.65
N LEU A 66 19.24 -7.57 1.13
CA LEU A 66 19.55 -8.95 1.46
C LEU A 66 20.98 -9.37 1.06
N GLN A 67 21.52 -8.85 -0.05
CA GLN A 67 22.90 -9.08 -0.50
C GLN A 67 23.95 -8.52 0.46
N ARG A 68 23.65 -7.45 1.21
CA ARG A 68 24.53 -6.97 2.28
C ARG A 68 24.64 -7.95 3.45
N TRP A 69 23.62 -8.78 3.66
CA TRP A 69 23.51 -9.67 4.83
C TRP A 69 23.62 -11.16 4.50
N ARG A 70 23.54 -11.56 3.23
CA ARG A 70 23.61 -12.95 2.77
C ARG A 70 24.77 -13.15 1.80
N LYS A 71 25.35 -14.36 1.82
CA LYS A 71 26.35 -14.78 0.82
C LYS A 71 25.77 -14.54 -0.59
N PRO A 72 26.53 -13.92 -1.52
CA PRO A 72 26.04 -13.46 -2.83
C PRO A 72 25.48 -14.56 -3.75
N TRP A 73 25.60 -15.83 -3.36
CA TRP A 73 25.19 -17.02 -4.10
C TRP A 73 23.80 -17.57 -3.72
N ARG A 74 23.06 -16.90 -2.82
CA ARG A 74 21.73 -17.36 -2.39
C ARG A 74 20.64 -16.41 -2.90
N ARG A 75 19.72 -16.95 -3.70
CA ARG A 75 18.50 -16.22 -4.12
C ARG A 75 17.69 -15.77 -2.90
N PRO A 76 17.03 -14.59 -2.95
CA PRO A 76 16.10 -14.17 -1.90
C PRO A 76 14.98 -15.21 -1.74
N THR A 77 14.85 -15.80 -0.55
CA THR A 77 13.79 -16.77 -0.24
C THR A 77 12.49 -16.10 0.20
N SER A 78 12.47 -14.77 0.36
CA SER A 78 11.30 -14.02 0.79
C SER A 78 10.80 -13.12 -0.35
N PRO A 79 9.47 -13.04 -0.59
CA PRO A 79 8.89 -12.12 -1.55
C PRO A 79 9.17 -10.66 -1.18
N CYS A 80 9.02 -9.76 -2.15
CA CYS A 80 9.11 -8.33 -1.93
C CYS A 80 8.11 -7.89 -0.85
N LYS A 81 8.60 -7.30 0.25
CA LYS A 81 7.74 -6.93 1.39
C LYS A 81 6.66 -5.93 0.99
N VAL A 82 6.95 -5.00 0.08
CA VAL A 82 5.98 -3.99 -0.38
C VAL A 82 4.86 -4.63 -1.18
N TYR A 83 5.18 -5.43 -2.19
CA TYR A 83 4.16 -6.15 -2.98
C TYR A 83 3.40 -7.18 -2.14
N LEU A 84 4.05 -7.84 -1.17
CA LEU A 84 3.37 -8.74 -0.25
C LEU A 84 2.36 -7.99 0.63
N SER A 85 2.75 -6.86 1.22
CA SER A 85 1.85 -6.03 2.02
C SER A 85 0.70 -5.47 1.19
N ALA A 86 0.98 -4.94 -0.01
CA ALA A 86 -0.06 -4.46 -0.92
C ALA A 86 -1.02 -5.58 -1.32
N ARG A 87 -0.50 -6.78 -1.62
CA ARG A 87 -1.34 -7.94 -1.94
C ARG A 87 -2.27 -8.28 -0.78
N ARG A 88 -1.76 -8.32 0.45
CA ARG A 88 -2.58 -8.59 1.64
C ARG A 88 -3.65 -7.52 1.83
N SER A 89 -3.28 -6.25 1.78
CA SER A 89 -4.22 -5.15 2.01
C SER A 89 -5.26 -4.96 0.91
N LEU A 90 -4.94 -5.33 -0.34
CA LEU A 90 -5.86 -5.20 -1.48
C LEU A 90 -6.66 -6.48 -1.76
N PHE A 91 -6.14 -7.65 -1.40
CA PHE A 91 -6.71 -8.94 -1.80
C PHE A 91 -6.95 -9.97 -0.69
N ASP A 92 -6.42 -9.88 0.53
CA ASP A 92 -6.83 -10.79 1.64
C ASP A 92 -8.10 -10.20 2.29
N GLU A 93 -9.31 -10.71 2.01
CA GLU A 93 -9.93 -12.00 2.40
C GLU A 93 -10.38 -12.13 3.88
N ASP A 94 -10.65 -11.01 4.58
CA ASP A 94 -11.41 -10.99 5.86
C ASP A 94 -12.58 -9.98 5.89
N HIS A 95 -12.89 -9.34 4.75
CA HIS A 95 -14.05 -8.45 4.63
C HIS A 95 -15.10 -9.09 3.70
N GLU A 96 -15.70 -10.18 4.17
CA GLU A 96 -17.05 -10.52 3.75
C GLU A 96 -17.95 -9.29 4.02
N PRO A 97 -18.69 -8.77 3.04
CA PRO A 97 -19.55 -7.60 3.27
C PRO A 97 -20.63 -7.99 4.27
N ARG A 98 -20.54 -7.48 5.52
CA ARG A 98 -21.57 -7.63 6.57
C ARG A 98 -22.91 -6.95 6.26
N HIS A 99 -23.10 -6.50 5.03
CA HIS A 99 -24.35 -5.94 4.52
C HIS A 99 -24.79 -6.62 3.22
N ALA A 100 -24.77 -7.96 3.22
CA ALA A 100 -25.64 -8.73 2.37
C ALA A 100 -26.24 -9.87 3.21
N LEU A 101 -27.57 -9.89 3.30
CA LEU A 101 -28.45 -10.93 3.87
C LEU A 101 -28.78 -10.83 5.39
N ARG A 102 -29.69 -9.91 5.73
CA ARG A 102 -31.04 -10.31 6.19
C ARG A 102 -32.00 -9.13 6.16
#